data_AF-A0A7W0NPE1-F1
#
_entry.id   AF-A0A7W0NPE1-F1
#
_cell.length_a   1.000
_cell.length_b   1.000
_cell.length_c   1.000
_cell.angle_alpha   90.00
_cell.angle_beta   90.00
_cell.angle_gamma   90.00
#
_symmetry.space_group_name_H-M   'P 1'
#
loop_
_entity.id
_entity.type
_entity.pdbx_description
1 polymer ?
#
loop_
_entity_poly.entity_id
_entity_poly.type
_entity_poly.pdbx_seq_one_letter_code
_entity_poly.pdbx_strand_id
1 'polypeptide(L)'
;MPSDSPLGPFHVHRDHAFEGFTIDKRRGGVMLVARCDCGEALDVADAQFKDCPDCSGTLEKAGPTCTRCAGTGMVVDHGALTWRRR
;
A
#
# COMPACT_ATOMS: atom_id res chain seq x y z
N MET A 1 -24.17 -9.81 15.11
CA MET A 1 -22.89 -10.47 15.44
C MET A 1 -21.83 -9.75 14.62
N PRO A 2 -20.81 -9.12 15.20
CA PRO A 2 -19.78 -8.46 14.40
C PRO A 2 -18.94 -9.54 13.73
N SER A 3 -18.87 -9.47 12.41
CA SER A 3 -18.11 -10.38 11.56
C SER A 3 -16.61 -10.24 11.84
N ASP A 4 -15.96 -11.36 12.16
CA ASP A 4 -14.52 -11.52 12.14
C ASP A 4 -13.95 -10.99 10.82
N SER A 5 -13.11 -9.96 10.91
CA SER A 5 -12.26 -9.58 9.80
C SER A 5 -11.18 -10.66 9.64
N PRO A 6 -10.98 -11.24 8.44
CA PRO A 6 -9.99 -12.30 8.20
C PRO A 6 -8.53 -11.79 8.21
N LEU A 7 -8.30 -10.59 8.74
CA LEU A 7 -6.99 -9.96 8.82
C LEU A 7 -6.45 -10.20 10.22
N GLY A 8 -5.40 -11.01 10.33
CA GLY A 8 -4.67 -11.17 11.59
C GLY A 8 -4.13 -9.83 12.10
N PRO A 9 -3.69 -9.76 13.37
CA PRO A 9 -3.17 -8.53 13.94
C PRO A 9 -1.97 -8.03 13.13
N PHE A 10 -1.97 -6.73 12.80
CA PHE A 10 -0.85 -6.07 12.16
C PHE A 10 0.32 -6.00 13.15
N HIS A 11 1.51 -6.43 12.73
CA HIS A 11 2.65 -6.51 13.63
C HIS A 11 3.26 -5.11 13.80
N VAL A 12 3.30 -4.61 15.02
CA VAL A 12 4.03 -3.38 15.37
C VAL A 12 4.93 -3.69 16.55
N HIS A 13 6.20 -3.32 16.46
CA HIS A 13 7.14 -3.44 17.56
C HIS A 13 6.69 -2.58 18.74
N ARG A 14 6.74 -3.11 19.97
CA ARG A 14 6.17 -2.45 21.16
C ARG A 14 6.83 -1.11 21.53
N ASP A 15 8.10 -0.91 21.17
CA ASP A 15 8.92 0.22 21.61
C ASP A 15 9.36 1.15 20.47
N HIS A 16 8.80 0.92 19.27
CA HIS A 16 9.20 1.60 18.05
C HIS A 16 7.96 2.12 17.34
N ALA A 17 8.04 3.34 16.80
CA ALA A 17 6.93 3.91 16.07
C ALA A 17 6.73 3.20 14.73
N PHE A 18 5.47 3.15 14.30
CA PHE A 18 5.16 2.82 12.91
C PHE A 18 5.61 3.99 12.03
N GLU A 19 6.55 3.73 11.11
CA GLU A 19 7.10 4.74 10.21
C GLU A 19 6.17 5.02 9.03
N GLY A 20 5.53 3.97 8.51
CA GLY A 20 4.61 4.09 7.38
C GLY A 20 4.70 2.92 6.40
N PHE A 21 4.20 3.17 5.19
CA PHE A 21 4.24 2.23 4.09
C PHE A 21 5.20 2.71 3.00
N THR A 22 5.93 1.77 2.42
CA THR A 22 6.82 2.00 1.27
C THR A 22 6.44 1.08 0.11
N ILE A 23 6.62 1.56 -1.11
CA ILE A 23 6.39 0.77 -2.33
C ILE A 23 7.74 0.24 -2.81
N ASP A 24 7.90 -1.08 -2.80
CA ASP A 24 9.10 -1.75 -3.30
C ASP A 24 8.80 -2.44 -4.65
N LYS A 25 9.58 -2.11 -5.68
CA LYS A 25 9.46 -2.68 -7.03
C LYS A 25 10.64 -3.62 -7.28
N ARG A 26 10.47 -4.92 -7.00
CA ARG A 26 11.48 -5.96 -7.30
C ARG A 26 11.10 -6.74 -8.54
N ARG A 27 12.03 -7.51 -9.12
CA ARG A 27 11.89 -8.29 -10.38
C ARG A 27 10.78 -9.36 -10.43
N GLY A 28 9.81 -9.35 -9.51
CA GLY A 28 8.64 -10.23 -9.50
C GLY A 28 7.31 -9.54 -9.16
N GLY A 29 7.27 -8.21 -8.97
CA GLY A 29 6.02 -7.51 -8.67
C GLY A 29 6.23 -6.22 -7.87
N VAL A 30 5.11 -5.56 -7.54
CA VAL A 30 5.09 -4.40 -6.65
C VAL A 30 4.60 -4.85 -5.28
N MET A 31 5.33 -4.47 -4.23
CA MET A 31 5.01 -4.81 -2.86
C MET A 31 4.75 -3.54 -2.05
N LEU A 32 3.77 -3.60 -1.16
CA LEU A 32 3.58 -2.63 -0.10
C LEU A 32 4.24 -3.16 1.17
N VAL A 33 5.24 -2.44 1.68
CA VAL A 33 6.00 -2.84 2.86
C VAL A 33 5.67 -1.89 4.00
N ALA A 34 5.14 -2.44 5.09
CA ALA A 34 4.98 -1.76 6.36
C ALA A 34 6.34 -1.65 7.06
N ARG A 35 6.72 -0.44 7.46
CA ARG A 35 8.02 -0.16 8.09
C ARG A 35 7.87 0.30 9.52
N CYS A 36 8.80 -0.18 10.33
CA CYS A 36 9.06 0.34 11.66
C CYS A 36 10.13 1.43 11.57
N ASP A 37 10.09 2.43 12.46
CA ASP A 37 11.11 3.49 12.52
C ASP A 37 12.54 2.97 12.78
N CYS A 38 12.68 1.77 13.34
CA CYS A 38 13.95 1.07 13.50
C CYS A 38 14.51 0.47 12.19
N GLY A 39 13.81 0.62 11.06
CA GLY A 39 14.21 0.17 9.72
C GLY A 39 13.71 -1.22 9.33
N GLU A 40 13.13 -1.98 10.27
CA GLU A 40 12.62 -3.33 10.03
C GLU A 40 11.32 -3.32 9.21
N ALA A 41 11.16 -4.35 8.39
CA ALA A 41 9.89 -4.62 7.71
C ALA A 41 8.96 -5.39 8.65
N LEU A 42 7.82 -4.79 8.97
CA LEU A 42 6.80 -5.38 9.84
C LEU A 42 6.02 -6.44 9.04
N ASP A 43 5.26 -5.98 8.06
CA ASP A 43 4.44 -6.80 7.18
C ASP A 43 4.67 -6.43 5.71
N VAL A 44 4.43 -7.38 4.81
CA VAL A 44 4.60 -7.20 3.35
C VAL A 44 3.32 -7.65 2.67
N ALA A 45 2.78 -6.83 1.77
CA ALA A 45 1.69 -7.21 0.89
C ALA A 45 2.12 -7.21 -0.57
N ASP A 46 1.63 -8.17 -1.33
CA ASP A 46 1.59 -8.09 -2.78
C ASP A 46 0.54 -7.06 -3.17
N ALA A 47 0.96 -6.05 -3.94
CA ALA A 47 0.11 -4.93 -4.33
C ALA A 47 0.01 -4.84 -5.85
N GLN A 48 -1.20 -4.51 -6.32
CA GLN A 48 -1.42 -4.15 -7.70
C GLN A 48 -1.81 -2.68 -7.79
N PHE A 49 -1.51 -2.08 -8.93
CA PHE A 49 -1.87 -0.70 -9.22
C PHE A 49 -2.85 -0.70 -10.39
N LYS A 50 -3.86 0.14 -10.28
CA LYS A 50 -4.82 0.40 -11.35
C LYS A 50 -4.88 1.88 -11.65
N ASP A 51 -5.47 2.20 -12.80
CA ASP A 51 -5.71 3.57 -13.20
C ASP A 51 -6.49 4.31 -12.10
N CYS A 52 -6.05 5.52 -11.79
CA CYS A 52 -6.75 6.38 -10.87
C CYS A 52 -8.16 6.66 -11.45
N PRO A 53 -9.25 6.34 -10.73
CA PRO A 53 -10.60 6.51 -11.26
C PRO A 53 -10.93 7.99 -11.52
N ASP A 54 -10.33 8.91 -10.75
CA ASP A 54 -10.63 10.33 -10.82
C ASP A 54 -10.02 11.00 -12.07
N CYS A 55 -8.83 10.57 -12.50
CA CYS A 55 -8.17 11.07 -13.71
C CYS A 55 -8.10 10.04 -14.85
N SER A 56 -8.72 8.88 -14.65
CA SER A 56 -8.71 7.73 -15.57
C SER A 56 -7.30 7.35 -16.06
N GLY A 57 -6.31 7.36 -15.17
CA GLY A 57 -4.92 7.05 -15.52
C GLY A 57 -4.18 8.13 -16.32
N THR A 58 -4.87 9.17 -16.78
CA THR A 58 -4.27 10.20 -17.64
C THR A 58 -3.52 11.26 -16.83
N LEU A 59 -2.22 11.41 -17.09
CA LEU A 59 -1.37 12.39 -16.42
C LEU A 59 -1.83 13.84 -16.68
N GLU A 60 -2.36 14.10 -17.87
CA GLU A 60 -2.92 15.40 -18.26
C GLU A 60 -4.10 15.81 -17.37
N LYS A 61 -4.99 14.87 -17.02
CA LYS A 61 -6.12 15.13 -16.12
C LYS A 61 -5.74 15.03 -14.66
N ALA A 62 -4.75 14.20 -14.31
CA ALA A 62 -4.29 14.07 -12.94
C ALA A 62 -3.79 15.42 -12.43
N GLY A 63 -2.94 16.07 -13.23
CA GLY A 63 -2.14 17.19 -12.76
C GLY A 63 -1.28 16.81 -11.53
N PRO A 64 -0.40 17.71 -11.05
CA PRO A 64 0.42 17.43 -9.87
C PRO A 64 -0.40 17.36 -8.56
N THR A 65 -1.69 17.73 -8.59
CA THR A 65 -2.53 17.92 -7.41
C THR A 65 -3.69 16.94 -7.30
N CYS A 66 -3.76 15.89 -8.12
CA CYS A 66 -4.80 14.87 -7.95
C CYS A 66 -4.74 14.31 -6.53
N THR A 67 -5.76 14.59 -5.70
CA THR A 67 -5.80 14.20 -4.29
C THR A 67 -5.71 12.68 -4.08
N ARG A 68 -6.10 11.91 -5.11
CA ARG A 68 -6.14 10.45 -5.04
C ARG A 68 -4.85 9.76 -5.45
N CYS A 69 -4.21 10.21 -6.53
CA CYS A 69 -2.99 9.60 -7.06
C CYS A 69 -1.73 10.47 -6.93
N ALA A 70 -1.85 11.68 -6.38
CA ALA A 70 -0.77 12.66 -6.27
C ALA A 70 -0.03 12.90 -7.60
N GLY A 71 -0.78 12.89 -8.71
CA GLY A 71 -0.24 13.10 -10.06
C GLY A 71 0.46 11.90 -10.69
N THR A 72 0.47 10.73 -10.04
CA THR A 72 1.08 9.52 -10.61
C THR A 72 0.21 8.82 -11.67
N GLY A 73 -1.07 9.17 -11.75
CA GLY A 73 -2.07 8.50 -12.60
C GLY A 73 -2.51 7.14 -12.06
N MET A 74 -1.83 6.58 -11.05
CA MET A 74 -2.07 5.22 -10.55
C MET A 74 -2.50 5.23 -9.08
N VAL A 75 -3.32 4.27 -8.69
CA VAL A 75 -3.69 4.03 -7.29
C VAL A 75 -3.51 2.56 -6.93
N VAL A 76 -3.26 2.28 -5.65
CA VAL A 76 -3.23 0.91 -5.13
C VAL A 76 -4.62 0.31 -5.28
N ASP A 77 -4.70 -0.90 -5.82
CA ASP A 77 -5.92 -1.67 -5.83
C ASP A 77 -6.09 -2.43 -4.52
N HIS A 78 -6.84 -1.84 -3.58
CA HIS A 78 -7.09 -2.46 -2.27
C HIS A 78 -7.75 -3.84 -2.36
N GLY A 79 -8.54 -4.12 -3.42
CA GLY A 79 -9.18 -5.42 -3.61
C GLY A 79 -8.20 -6.53 -4.02
N ALA A 80 -7.06 -6.16 -4.61
CA ALA A 80 -6.00 -7.09 -4.99
C ALA A 80 -4.88 -7.17 -3.95
N LEU A 81 -4.95 -6.38 -2.87
CA LEU A 81 -3.93 -6.35 -1.83
C LEU A 81 -3.93 -7.66 -1.05
N THR A 82 -2.82 -8.39 -1.11
CA THR A 82 -2.68 -9.68 -0.41
C THR A 82 -1.52 -9.60 0.56
N TRP A 83 -1.83 -9.51 1.86
CA TRP A 83 -0.82 -9.56 2.92
C TRP A 83 -0.20 -10.95 3.00
N ARG A 84 1.13 -11.00 2.94
CA ARG A 84 1.88 -12.24 3.15
C ARG A 84 1.82 -12.57 4.63
N ARG A 85 1.20 -13.70 4.96
CA ARG A 85 1.29 -14.26 6.31
C ARG A 85 2.73 -14.71 6.54
N ARG A 86 3.30 -14.35 7.68
CA ARG A 86 4.52 -14.97 8.18
C ARG A 86 4.20 -16.22 8.96
#